data_AF-A0A3N5RQU7-F1
#
_entry.id   AF-A0A3N5RQU7-F1
#
_cell.length_a   1.000
_cell.length_b   1.000
_cell.length_c   1.000
_cell.angle_alpha   90.00
_cell.angle_beta   90.00
_cell.angle_gamma   90.00
#
_symmetry.space_group_name_H-M   'P 1'
#
loop_
_entity.id
_entity.type
_entity.pdbx_description
1 polymer ?
#
loop_
_entity_poly.entity_id
_entity_poly.type
_entity_poly.pdbx_seq_one_letter_code
_entity_poly.pdbx_strand_id
1 'polypeptide(L)'
;MNSKLGRIIRIVFIVFMGMTGFMNLVGGIGTSCAAFFTKKYPPMWSLLDYQWLYQTFVVVTTLIGIAGIWATISLVRARKGSYNLSLIVLVLGCVIGAIHYFSSLALRGAATPANVVFFINVGTLVIALLFKIPKIREQVDLEKPAAKSDRLAAAGLASIVAGAVLLTVVYWAGPSHMYEGVNWVNVIFWPLNISGTLLAFGGFGLLVYARKLDALLEQKSAQAGVLTQVK
;
A
#
# COMPACT_ATOMS: atom_id res chain seq x y z
N MET A 1 -7.04 -26.94 -7.35
CA MET A 1 -6.99 -26.38 -5.98
C MET A 1 -5.82 -25.43 -5.89
N ASN A 2 -6.00 -24.19 -5.44
CA ASN A 2 -4.84 -23.39 -5.03
C ASN A 2 -4.20 -24.11 -3.84
N SER A 3 -2.91 -24.42 -3.95
CA SER A 3 -2.15 -24.95 -2.82
C SER A 3 -2.19 -23.93 -1.67
N LYS A 4 -1.98 -24.37 -0.42
CA LYS A 4 -1.84 -23.45 0.73
C LYS A 4 -0.82 -22.34 0.44
N LEU A 5 0.25 -22.70 -0.28
CA LEU A 5 1.27 -21.78 -0.77
C LEU A 5 0.68 -20.71 -1.71
N GLY A 6 -0.13 -21.10 -2.69
CA GLY A 6 -0.76 -20.14 -3.62
C GLY A 6 -1.68 -19.12 -2.93
N ARG A 7 -2.41 -19.56 -1.90
CA ARG A 7 -3.22 -18.67 -1.03
C ARG A 7 -2.35 -17.65 -0.30
N ILE A 8 -1.25 -18.09 0.32
CA ILE A 8 -0.33 -17.21 1.06
C ILE A 8 0.30 -16.19 0.11
N ILE A 9 0.84 -16.65 -1.03
CA ILE A 9 1.51 -15.78 -1.99
C ILE A 9 0.53 -14.70 -2.52
N ARG A 10 -0.73 -15.06 -2.79
CA ARG A 10 -1.77 -14.11 -3.18
C ARG A 10 -2.00 -13.03 -2.12
N ILE A 11 -2.13 -13.43 -0.85
CA ILE A 11 -2.33 -12.50 0.27
C ILE A 11 -1.13 -11.56 0.39
N VAL A 12 0.09 -12.09 0.34
CA VAL A 12 1.32 -11.30 0.39
C VAL A 12 1.33 -10.26 -0.73
N PHE A 13 1.05 -10.64 -1.97
CA PHE A 13 0.99 -9.68 -3.07
C PHE A 13 -0.05 -8.58 -2.87
N ILE A 14 -1.24 -8.92 -2.37
CA ILE A 14 -2.29 -7.93 -2.04
C ILE A 14 -1.80 -6.95 -0.97
N VAL A 15 -1.09 -7.43 0.06
CA VAL A 15 -0.53 -6.57 1.11
C VAL A 15 0.52 -5.61 0.52
N PHE A 16 1.43 -6.09 -0.33
CA PHE A 16 2.40 -5.23 -1.01
C PHE A 16 1.74 -4.21 -1.94
N MET A 17 0.72 -4.62 -2.69
CA MET A 17 -0.06 -3.71 -3.54
C MET A 17 -0.80 -2.66 -2.71
N GLY A 18 -1.38 -3.07 -1.58
CA GLY A 18 -2.07 -2.18 -0.64
C GLY A 18 -1.13 -1.17 -0.02
N MET A 19 0.04 -1.62 0.46
CA MET A 19 1.11 -0.75 0.96
C MET A 19 1.58 0.22 -0.13
N THR A 20 1.73 -0.24 -1.37
CA THR A 20 2.13 0.60 -2.50
C THR A 20 1.11 1.69 -2.80
N GLY A 21 -0.17 1.34 -2.94
CA GLY A 21 -1.23 2.33 -3.15
C GLY A 21 -1.29 3.35 -2.01
N PHE A 22 -1.18 2.86 -0.78
CA PHE A 22 -1.15 3.68 0.42
C PHE A 22 0.04 4.65 0.47
N MET A 23 1.25 4.17 0.20
CA MET A 23 2.48 4.97 0.23
C MET A 23 2.51 6.03 -0.88
N ASN A 24 1.99 5.73 -2.08
CA ASN A 24 1.83 6.77 -3.10
C ASN A 24 0.81 7.82 -2.68
N LEU A 25 -0.31 7.42 -2.08
CA LEU A 25 -1.33 8.37 -1.61
C LEU A 25 -0.77 9.32 -0.55
N VAL A 26 -0.18 8.77 0.51
CA VAL A 26 0.39 9.57 1.61
C VAL A 26 1.64 10.32 1.16
N GLY A 27 2.47 9.73 0.29
CA GLY A 27 3.64 10.40 -0.29
C GLY A 27 3.26 11.61 -1.14
N GLY A 28 2.22 11.49 -1.96
CA GLY A 28 1.64 12.61 -2.72
C GLY A 28 1.16 13.72 -1.79
N ILE A 29 0.26 13.41 -0.86
CA ILE A 29 -0.29 14.38 0.10
C ILE A 29 0.82 15.01 0.95
N GLY A 30 1.77 14.21 1.44
CA GLY A 30 2.88 14.65 2.28
C GLY A 30 3.88 15.56 1.58
N THR A 31 3.91 15.56 0.24
CA THR A 31 4.76 16.47 -0.56
C THR A 31 4.15 17.87 -0.69
N SER A 32 2.93 18.10 -0.18
CA SER A 32 2.23 19.39 -0.30
C SER A 32 2.97 20.56 0.34
N CYS A 33 3.78 20.33 1.39
CA CYS A 33 4.58 21.39 2.01
C CYS A 33 5.65 21.94 1.04
N ALA A 34 6.27 21.06 0.26
CA ALA A 34 7.26 21.40 -0.77
C ALA A 34 6.61 21.99 -2.04
N ALA A 35 5.37 21.61 -2.34
CA ALA A 35 4.67 21.96 -3.58
C ALA A 35 3.78 23.22 -3.50
N PHE A 36 3.02 23.40 -2.42
CA PHE A 36 2.02 24.47 -2.29
C PHE A 36 2.40 25.50 -1.23
N PHE A 37 3.18 25.09 -0.23
CA PHE A 37 3.54 25.94 0.89
C PHE A 37 5.02 26.27 0.94
N THR A 38 5.76 26.12 -0.16
CA THR A 38 7.22 26.25 -0.25
C THR A 38 7.77 27.47 0.52
N LYS A 39 7.12 28.64 0.41
CA LYS A 39 7.53 29.87 1.11
C LYS A 39 7.45 29.79 2.65
N LYS A 40 6.53 28.99 3.21
CA LYS A 40 6.36 28.79 4.65
C LYS A 40 7.42 27.87 5.26
N TYR A 41 8.14 27.11 4.43
CA TYR A 41 9.06 26.05 4.86
C TYR A 41 10.48 26.39 4.35
N PRO A 42 11.35 27.08 5.14
CA PRO A 42 12.68 27.53 4.69
C PRO A 42 13.56 26.43 4.06
N PRO A 43 13.57 25.17 4.55
CA PRO A 43 14.30 24.07 3.89
C PRO A 43 13.87 23.76 2.46
N MET A 44 12.70 24.25 2.03
CA MET A 44 12.14 24.02 0.70
C MET A 44 12.36 25.20 -0.25
N TRP A 45 13.03 26.29 0.18
CA TRP A 45 13.21 27.47 -0.68
C TRP A 45 14.00 27.20 -1.95
N SER A 46 14.89 26.19 -1.96
CA SER A 46 15.58 25.75 -3.18
C SER A 46 14.64 25.17 -4.26
N LEU A 47 13.39 24.89 -3.89
CA LEU A 47 12.36 24.39 -4.80
C LEU A 47 11.47 25.50 -5.37
N LEU A 48 11.67 26.77 -5.01
CA LEU A 48 10.78 27.87 -5.45
C LEU A 48 10.71 27.96 -6.98
N ASP A 49 11.85 27.86 -7.66
CA ASP A 49 11.92 27.89 -9.13
C ASP A 49 11.34 26.62 -9.78
N TYR A 50 11.24 25.53 -9.01
CA TYR A 50 10.76 24.22 -9.44
C TYR A 50 9.41 23.84 -8.82
N GLN A 51 8.67 24.82 -8.27
CA GLN A 51 7.45 24.55 -7.50
C GLN A 51 6.39 23.84 -8.35
N TRP A 52 6.28 24.18 -9.64
CA TRP A 52 5.38 23.55 -10.60
C TRP A 52 5.61 22.04 -10.75
N LEU A 53 6.88 21.60 -10.67
CA LEU A 53 7.26 20.20 -10.76
C LEU A 53 6.76 19.43 -9.53
N TYR A 54 6.94 20.01 -8.34
CA TYR A 54 6.46 19.41 -7.09
C TYR A 54 4.94 19.40 -6.97
N GLN A 55 4.24 20.42 -7.48
CA GLN A 55 2.78 20.41 -7.59
C GLN A 55 2.30 19.27 -8.49
N THR A 56 2.98 19.05 -9.61
CA THR A 56 2.72 17.92 -10.51
C THR A 56 2.96 16.60 -9.79
N PHE A 57 4.05 16.45 -9.03
CA PHE A 57 4.28 15.25 -8.23
C PHE A 57 3.18 14.99 -7.20
N VAL A 58 2.69 16.02 -6.49
CA VAL A 58 1.60 15.86 -5.53
C VAL A 58 0.36 15.31 -6.24
N VAL A 59 -0.08 15.96 -7.33
CA VAL A 59 -1.31 15.56 -8.03
C VAL A 59 -1.18 14.16 -8.63
N VAL A 60 -0.12 13.90 -9.40
CA VAL A 60 0.06 12.63 -10.11
C VAL A 60 0.27 11.47 -9.13
N THR A 61 1.11 11.64 -8.10
CA THR A 61 1.39 10.56 -7.13
C THR A 61 0.14 10.26 -6.28
N THR A 62 -0.65 11.28 -5.94
CA THR A 62 -1.95 11.09 -5.25
C THR A 62 -2.92 10.28 -6.11
N LEU A 63 -3.06 10.61 -7.40
CA LEU A 63 -3.90 9.87 -8.34
C LEU A 63 -3.43 8.42 -8.51
N ILE A 64 -2.11 8.19 -8.62
CA ILE A 64 -1.51 6.85 -8.65
C ILE A 64 -1.83 6.10 -7.35
N GLY A 65 -1.77 6.76 -6.19
CA GLY A 65 -2.15 6.18 -4.90
C GLY A 65 -3.61 5.73 -4.86
N ILE A 66 -4.53 6.58 -5.31
CA ILE A 66 -5.96 6.25 -5.44
C ILE A 66 -6.15 5.06 -6.38
N ALA A 67 -5.50 5.06 -7.55
CA ALA A 67 -5.54 3.95 -8.49
C ALA A 67 -4.96 2.65 -7.89
N GLY A 68 -3.92 2.75 -7.06
CA GLY A 68 -3.31 1.61 -6.36
C GLY A 68 -4.22 1.01 -5.29
N ILE A 69 -4.93 1.84 -4.54
CA ILE A 69 -5.97 1.38 -3.60
C ILE A 69 -7.08 0.68 -4.38
N TRP A 70 -7.53 1.25 -5.50
CA TRP A 70 -8.53 0.63 -6.36
C TRP A 70 -8.06 -0.71 -6.93
N ALA A 71 -6.80 -0.81 -7.37
CA ALA A 71 -6.20 -2.04 -7.84
C ALA A 71 -6.16 -3.10 -6.73
N THR A 72 -5.80 -2.71 -5.51
CA THR A 72 -5.82 -3.57 -4.31
C THR A 72 -7.21 -4.11 -4.04
N ILE A 73 -8.23 -3.24 -4.01
CA ILE A 73 -9.63 -3.64 -3.84
C ILE A 73 -10.07 -4.59 -4.96
N SER A 74 -9.63 -4.35 -6.19
CA SER A 74 -9.93 -5.20 -7.34
C SER A 74 -9.28 -6.58 -7.24
N LEU A 75 -8.05 -6.68 -6.74
CA LEU A 75 -7.35 -7.95 -6.45
C LEU A 75 -8.03 -8.74 -5.31
N VAL A 76 -8.39 -8.05 -4.22
CA VAL A 76 -9.15 -8.64 -3.10
C VAL A 76 -10.47 -9.20 -3.61
N ARG A 77 -11.15 -8.49 -4.52
CA ARG A 77 -12.43 -8.92 -5.11
C ARG A 77 -12.30 -9.92 -6.26
N ALA A 78 -11.08 -10.28 -6.67
CA ALA A 78 -10.81 -11.15 -7.81
C ALA A 78 -11.47 -10.67 -9.12
N ARG A 79 -11.42 -9.36 -9.40
CA ARG A 79 -11.97 -8.81 -10.65
C ARG A 79 -11.07 -9.19 -11.83
N LYS A 80 -11.67 -9.47 -12.98
CA LYS A 80 -10.95 -9.67 -14.25
C LYS A 80 -10.10 -8.44 -14.58
N GLY A 81 -8.85 -8.63 -14.97
CA GLY A 81 -7.93 -7.55 -15.30
C GLY A 81 -7.33 -6.83 -14.09
N SER A 82 -7.64 -7.25 -12.86
CA SER A 82 -7.10 -6.63 -11.64
C SER A 82 -5.57 -6.68 -11.59
N TYR A 83 -4.96 -7.78 -12.03
CA TYR A 83 -3.51 -7.91 -12.10
C TYR A 83 -2.87 -6.96 -13.14
N ASN A 84 -3.49 -6.79 -14.30
CA ASN A 84 -3.00 -5.84 -15.31
C ASN A 84 -3.11 -4.39 -14.83
N LEU A 85 -4.21 -4.05 -14.15
CA LEU A 85 -4.35 -2.74 -13.51
C LEU A 85 -3.24 -2.50 -12.48
N SER A 86 -2.96 -3.48 -11.62
CA SER A 86 -1.85 -3.40 -10.66
C SER A 86 -0.51 -3.16 -11.36
N LEU A 87 -0.21 -3.86 -12.45
CA LEU A 87 1.03 -3.66 -13.21
C LEU A 87 1.13 -2.25 -13.78
N ILE A 88 0.06 -1.73 -14.38
CA ILE A 88 0.05 -0.36 -14.94
C ILE A 88 0.31 0.66 -13.83
N VAL A 89 -0.39 0.54 -12.71
CA VAL A 89 -0.20 1.44 -11.55
C VAL A 89 1.23 1.36 -11.02
N LEU A 90 1.79 0.15 -10.91
CA LEU A 90 3.16 -0.05 -10.42
C LEU A 90 4.21 0.54 -11.38
N VAL A 91 4.04 0.35 -12.69
CA VAL A 91 4.95 0.94 -13.69
C VAL A 91 4.88 2.46 -13.64
N LEU A 92 3.68 3.04 -13.65
CA LEU A 92 3.51 4.50 -13.53
C LEU A 92 4.08 5.04 -12.22
N GLY A 93 3.83 4.36 -11.10
CA GLY A 93 4.38 4.70 -9.80
C GLY A 93 5.90 4.62 -9.74
N CYS A 94 6.52 3.64 -10.40
CA CYS A 94 7.98 3.53 -10.50
C CYS A 94 8.57 4.67 -11.34
N VAL A 95 7.98 4.98 -12.50
CA VAL A 95 8.46 6.05 -13.39
C VAL A 95 8.37 7.41 -12.71
N ILE A 96 7.19 7.75 -12.18
CA ILE A 96 6.99 9.04 -11.49
C ILE A 96 7.80 9.09 -10.20
N GLY A 97 7.86 7.99 -9.45
CA GLY A 97 8.67 7.89 -8.23
C GLY A 97 10.17 8.06 -8.49
N ALA A 98 10.69 7.50 -9.59
CA ALA A 98 12.09 7.67 -9.99
C ALA A 98 12.38 9.14 -10.30
N ILE A 99 11.55 9.77 -11.13
CA ILE A 99 11.70 11.19 -11.49
C ILE A 99 11.69 12.04 -10.21
N HIS A 100 10.71 11.85 -9.31
CA HIS A 100 10.61 12.61 -8.07
C HIS A 100 11.82 12.38 -7.13
N TYR A 101 12.29 11.13 -7.02
CA TYR A 101 13.47 10.78 -6.22
C TYR A 101 14.73 11.48 -6.73
N PHE A 102 15.03 11.35 -8.03
CA PHE A 102 16.22 11.94 -8.62
C PHE A 102 16.17 13.47 -8.69
N SER A 103 15.00 14.06 -9.01
CA SER A 103 14.83 15.52 -8.95
C SER A 103 15.04 16.06 -7.54
N SER A 104 14.53 15.37 -6.51
CA SER A 104 14.76 15.78 -5.12
C SER A 104 16.21 15.69 -4.71
N LEU A 105 16.91 14.62 -5.12
CA LEU A 105 18.34 14.47 -4.85
C LEU A 105 19.15 15.57 -5.53
N ALA A 106 18.85 15.90 -6.78
CA ALA A 106 19.54 16.95 -7.53
C ALA A 106 19.28 18.36 -6.98
N LEU A 107 18.06 18.67 -6.54
CA LEU A 107 17.67 20.02 -6.12
C LEU A 107 17.90 20.31 -4.63
N ARG A 108 17.90 19.28 -3.77
CA ARG A 108 18.00 19.44 -2.30
C ARG A 108 19.10 18.63 -1.64
N GLY A 109 19.76 17.72 -2.38
CA GLY A 109 20.71 16.76 -1.80
C GLY A 109 20.05 15.67 -0.94
N ALA A 110 18.72 15.69 -0.79
CA ALA A 110 17.96 14.75 0.02
C ALA A 110 16.58 14.47 -0.63
N ALA A 111 16.10 13.24 -0.47
CA ALA A 111 14.89 12.79 -1.15
C ALA A 111 13.94 11.98 -0.27
N THR A 112 14.07 12.06 1.06
CA THR A 112 13.10 11.43 1.97
C THR A 112 11.80 12.23 2.01
N PRO A 113 10.61 11.60 1.93
CA PRO A 113 10.34 10.16 1.80
C PRO A 113 10.15 9.66 0.36
N ALA A 114 10.42 10.46 -0.67
CA ALA A 114 10.27 10.07 -2.07
C ALA A 114 11.08 8.81 -2.43
N ASN A 115 12.27 8.65 -1.87
CA ASN A 115 13.08 7.42 -1.99
C ASN A 115 12.33 6.18 -1.45
N VAL A 116 11.69 6.27 -0.28
CA VAL A 116 10.95 5.16 0.33
C VAL A 116 9.78 4.75 -0.55
N VAL A 117 9.00 5.72 -1.05
CA VAL A 117 7.88 5.47 -1.97
C VAL A 117 8.39 4.80 -3.26
N PHE A 118 9.48 5.30 -3.83
CA PHE A 118 10.08 4.74 -5.04
C PHE A 118 10.51 3.28 -4.84
N PHE A 119 11.27 2.96 -3.79
CA PHE A 119 11.74 1.59 -3.56
C PHE A 119 10.61 0.62 -3.21
N ILE A 120 9.54 1.08 -2.56
CA ILE A 120 8.32 0.26 -2.36
C ILE A 120 7.64 -0.03 -3.70
N ASN A 121 7.52 0.96 -4.58
CA ASN A 121 6.97 0.76 -5.93
C ASN A 121 7.79 -0.27 -6.71
N VAL A 122 9.11 -0.12 -6.70
CA VAL A 122 10.04 -1.04 -7.39
C VAL A 122 9.96 -2.44 -6.81
N GLY A 123 10.02 -2.58 -5.49
CA GLY A 123 9.94 -3.89 -4.83
C GLY A 123 8.63 -4.62 -5.15
N THR A 124 7.51 -3.89 -5.09
CA THR A 124 6.20 -4.47 -5.44
C THR A 124 6.08 -4.77 -6.93
N LEU A 125 6.67 -3.96 -7.82
CA LEU A 125 6.74 -4.24 -9.24
C LEU A 125 7.55 -5.51 -9.53
N VAL A 126 8.70 -5.68 -8.88
CA VAL A 126 9.50 -6.92 -8.99
C VAL A 126 8.67 -8.13 -8.57
N ILE A 127 7.99 -8.06 -7.43
CA ILE A 127 7.07 -9.13 -6.98
C ILE A 127 5.97 -9.36 -8.02
N ALA A 128 5.36 -8.29 -8.55
CA ALA A 128 4.33 -8.39 -9.57
C ALA A 128 4.84 -9.08 -10.83
N LEU A 129 6.07 -8.78 -11.28
CA LEU A 129 6.70 -9.38 -12.44
C LEU A 129 7.06 -10.86 -12.22
N LEU A 130 7.41 -11.26 -10.99
CA LEU A 130 7.60 -12.68 -10.68
C LEU A 130 6.33 -13.51 -10.94
N PHE A 131 5.14 -12.94 -10.77
CA PHE A 131 3.88 -13.62 -11.16
C PHE A 131 3.69 -13.83 -12.67
N LYS A 132 4.49 -13.18 -13.52
CA LYS A 132 4.48 -13.49 -14.97
C LYS A 132 5.18 -14.82 -15.28
N ILE A 133 6.02 -15.32 -14.38
CA ILE A 133 6.72 -16.60 -14.58
C ILE A 133 5.68 -17.72 -14.59
N PRO A 134 5.59 -18.54 -15.67
CA PRO A 134 4.53 -19.55 -15.84
C PRO A 134 4.35 -20.46 -14.62
N LYS A 135 5.47 -20.97 -14.07
CA LYS A 135 5.49 -21.85 -12.91
C LYS A 135 4.86 -21.24 -11.64
N ILE A 136 4.99 -19.93 -11.45
CA ILE A 136 4.39 -19.22 -10.29
C ILE A 136 2.92 -18.92 -10.59
N ARG A 137 2.62 -18.50 -11.82
CA ARG A 137 1.26 -18.18 -12.27
C ARG A 137 0.31 -19.37 -12.16
N GLU A 138 0.78 -20.57 -12.49
CA GLU A 138 0.01 -21.81 -12.35
C GLU A 138 -0.36 -22.11 -10.89
N GLN A 139 0.44 -21.66 -9.94
CA GLN A 139 0.20 -21.84 -8.50
C GLN A 139 -0.65 -20.73 -7.89
N VAL A 140 -0.73 -19.56 -8.53
CA VAL A 140 -1.39 -18.36 -8.00
C VAL A 140 -2.32 -17.77 -9.03
N ASP A 141 -3.58 -18.18 -8.96
CA ASP A 141 -4.63 -17.57 -9.76
C ASP A 141 -5.25 -16.37 -9.01
N LEU A 142 -4.83 -15.16 -9.40
CA LEU A 142 -5.29 -13.89 -8.81
C LEU A 142 -6.73 -13.53 -9.22
N GLU A 143 -7.20 -14.04 -10.35
CA GLU A 143 -8.52 -13.72 -10.90
C GLU A 143 -9.59 -14.74 -10.50
N LYS A 144 -9.19 -15.94 -10.04
CA LYS A 144 -10.15 -16.86 -9.43
C LYS A 144 -10.77 -16.29 -8.16
N PRO A 145 -12.10 -16.45 -7.95
CA PRO A 145 -12.75 -16.09 -6.71
C PRO A 145 -12.09 -16.76 -5.51
N ALA A 146 -11.53 -15.97 -4.59
CA ALA A 146 -11.06 -16.47 -3.29
C ALA A 146 -12.24 -16.60 -2.31
N ALA A 147 -12.07 -17.42 -1.26
CA ALA A 147 -13.06 -17.53 -0.18
C ALA A 147 -13.28 -16.17 0.49
N LYS A 148 -14.49 -15.93 1.03
CA LYS A 148 -14.81 -14.64 1.66
C LYS A 148 -13.85 -14.32 2.82
N SER A 149 -13.50 -15.32 3.62
CA SER A 149 -12.50 -15.22 4.69
C SER A 149 -11.12 -14.80 4.18
N ASP A 150 -10.64 -15.36 3.07
CA ASP A 150 -9.36 -14.97 2.44
C ASP A 150 -9.32 -13.50 2.06
N ARG A 151 -10.41 -13.01 1.48
CA ARG A 151 -10.54 -11.62 1.05
C ARG A 151 -10.50 -10.69 2.25
N LEU A 152 -11.21 -11.05 3.32
CA LEU A 152 -11.23 -10.31 4.57
C LEU A 152 -9.85 -10.32 5.25
N ALA A 153 -9.15 -11.46 5.21
CA ALA A 153 -7.81 -11.58 5.77
C ALA A 153 -6.79 -10.73 4.99
N ALA A 154 -6.84 -10.77 3.66
CA ALA A 154 -5.96 -9.96 2.81
C ALA A 154 -6.21 -8.45 3.01
N ALA A 155 -7.47 -8.03 3.05
CA ALA A 155 -7.83 -6.64 3.34
C ALA A 155 -7.40 -6.22 4.76
N GLY A 156 -7.63 -7.08 5.76
CA GLY A 156 -7.26 -6.84 7.14
C GLY A 156 -5.75 -6.67 7.33
N LEU A 157 -4.95 -7.56 6.75
CA LEU A 157 -3.49 -7.46 6.78
C LEU A 157 -2.98 -6.21 6.07
N ALA A 158 -3.52 -5.87 4.89
CA ALA A 158 -3.13 -4.66 4.17
C ALA A 158 -3.43 -3.39 5.01
N SER A 159 -4.59 -3.34 5.66
CA SER A 159 -4.95 -2.23 6.56
C SER A 159 -4.05 -2.16 7.79
N ILE A 160 -3.71 -3.29 8.41
CA ILE A 160 -2.78 -3.32 9.55
C ILE A 160 -1.41 -2.79 9.16
N VAL A 161 -0.87 -3.24 8.02
CA VAL A 161 0.44 -2.76 7.53
C VAL A 161 0.41 -1.27 7.24
N ALA A 162 -0.64 -0.77 6.58
CA ALA A 162 -0.81 0.67 6.35
C ALA A 162 -0.92 1.46 7.67
N GLY A 163 -1.66 0.93 8.65
CA GLY A 163 -1.80 1.52 9.98
C GLY A 163 -0.47 1.56 10.74
N ALA A 164 0.30 0.46 10.72
CA ALA A 164 1.62 0.37 11.34
C ALA A 164 2.61 1.36 10.71
N VAL A 165 2.58 1.51 9.39
CA VAL A 165 3.39 2.54 8.70
C VAL A 165 3.05 3.92 9.24
N LEU A 166 1.76 4.31 9.30
CA LEU A 166 1.36 5.63 9.82
C LEU A 166 1.79 5.87 11.26
N LEU A 167 1.57 4.90 12.14
CA LEU A 167 1.94 5.00 13.56
C LEU A 167 3.45 5.15 13.77
N THR A 168 4.25 4.72 12.80
CA THR A 168 5.72 4.76 12.90
C THR A 168 6.37 5.88 12.10
N VAL A 169 5.62 6.65 11.30
CA VAL A 169 6.15 7.75 10.45
C VAL A 169 7.05 8.72 11.20
N VAL A 170 6.70 9.09 12.45
CA VAL A 170 7.50 10.03 13.26
C VAL A 170 8.92 9.52 13.48
N TYR A 171 9.12 8.20 13.61
CA TYR A 171 10.42 7.62 13.91
C TYR A 171 11.34 7.54 12.70
N TRP A 172 10.81 7.22 11.50
CA TRP A 172 11.64 7.03 10.31
C TRP A 172 11.66 8.24 9.37
N ALA A 173 10.59 9.04 9.31
CA ALA A 173 10.57 10.29 8.53
C ALA A 173 11.06 11.49 9.35
N GLY A 174 10.95 11.44 10.68
CA GLY A 174 11.33 12.52 11.59
C GLY A 174 12.74 13.10 11.36
N PRO A 175 13.80 12.27 11.28
CA PRO A 175 15.16 12.75 11.06
C PRO A 175 15.34 13.60 9.79
N SER A 176 14.51 13.36 8.76
CA SER A 176 14.54 14.10 7.50
C SER A 176 13.69 15.36 7.48
N HIS A 177 12.93 15.63 8.54
CA HIS A 177 12.02 16.78 8.67
C HIS A 177 12.36 17.60 9.92
N MET A 178 13.65 17.65 10.29
CA MET A 178 14.15 18.49 11.37
C MET A 178 14.44 19.90 10.84
N TYR A 179 13.92 20.92 11.51
CA TYR A 179 14.28 22.31 11.27
C TYR A 179 14.42 23.03 12.61
N GLU A 180 15.58 23.67 12.84
CA GLU A 180 15.91 24.36 14.10
C GLU A 180 15.70 23.49 15.36
N GLY A 181 16.02 22.19 15.27
CA GLY A 181 15.85 21.24 16.37
C GLY A 181 14.41 20.75 16.59
N VAL A 182 13.45 21.21 15.78
CA VAL A 182 12.04 20.79 15.84
C VAL A 182 11.72 19.79 14.74
N ASN A 183 11.09 18.67 15.11
CA ASN A 183 10.60 17.68 14.14
C ASN A 183 9.25 18.13 13.55
N TRP A 184 9.24 18.49 12.27
CA TRP A 184 8.05 19.00 11.58
C TRP A 184 7.03 17.92 11.23
N VAL A 185 7.36 16.63 11.34
CA VAL A 185 6.35 15.55 11.27
C VAL A 185 5.33 15.69 12.40
N ASN A 186 5.70 16.31 13.53
CA ASN A 186 4.79 16.50 14.65
C ASN A 186 3.59 17.41 14.31
N VAL A 187 3.69 18.23 13.27
CA VAL A 187 2.57 19.06 12.79
C VAL A 187 1.37 18.20 12.36
N ILE A 188 1.63 17.00 11.83
CA ILE A 188 0.61 16.05 11.40
C ILE A 188 0.49 14.84 12.34
N PHE A 189 1.02 14.95 13.57
CA PHE A 189 1.04 13.85 14.54
C PHE A 189 -0.34 13.23 14.79
N TRP A 190 -1.32 14.06 15.11
CA TRP A 190 -2.68 13.58 15.42
C TRP A 190 -3.36 12.93 14.22
N PRO A 191 -3.38 13.55 13.02
CA PRO A 191 -3.85 12.87 11.81
C PRO A 191 -3.20 11.50 11.58
N LEU A 192 -1.87 11.41 11.69
CA LEU A 192 -1.15 10.15 11.50
C LEU A 192 -1.56 9.08 12.53
N ASN A 193 -1.62 9.45 13.82
CA ASN A 193 -1.95 8.50 14.89
C ASN A 193 -3.40 8.04 14.84
N ILE A 194 -4.35 8.95 14.58
CA ILE A 194 -5.77 8.61 14.48
C ILE A 194 -6.00 7.69 13.27
N SER A 195 -5.52 8.08 12.09
CA SER A 195 -5.68 7.26 10.88
C SER A 195 -4.95 5.93 11.00
N GLY A 196 -3.75 5.91 11.59
CA GLY A 196 -2.98 4.69 11.82
C GLY A 196 -3.67 3.73 12.77
N THR A 197 -4.21 4.24 13.88
CA THR A 197 -5.00 3.47 14.85
C THR A 197 -6.25 2.88 14.22
N LEU A 198 -7.03 3.70 13.49
CA LEU A 198 -8.25 3.23 12.82
C LEU A 198 -7.96 2.13 11.79
N LEU A 199 -6.89 2.26 11.01
CA LEU A 199 -6.49 1.24 10.04
C LEU A 199 -6.00 -0.04 10.73
N ALA A 200 -5.19 0.08 11.79
CA ALA A 200 -4.66 -1.06 12.52
C ALA A 200 -5.77 -1.85 13.23
N PHE A 201 -6.61 -1.19 14.03
CA PHE A 201 -7.71 -1.84 14.75
C PHE A 201 -8.83 -2.29 13.81
N GLY A 202 -9.14 -1.51 12.78
CA GLY A 202 -10.09 -1.91 11.74
C GLY A 202 -9.62 -3.16 10.99
N GLY A 203 -8.34 -3.21 10.62
CA GLY A 203 -7.73 -4.38 9.99
C GLY A 203 -7.69 -5.60 10.91
N PHE A 204 -7.41 -5.41 12.19
CA PHE A 204 -7.49 -6.48 13.20
C PHE A 204 -8.91 -7.04 13.34
N GLY A 205 -9.92 -6.16 13.38
CA GLY A 205 -11.32 -6.56 13.38
C GLY A 205 -11.69 -7.41 12.16
N LEU A 206 -11.20 -7.07 10.98
CA LEU A 206 -11.39 -7.87 9.76
C LEU A 206 -10.74 -9.26 9.86
N LEU A 207 -9.56 -9.39 10.47
CA LEU A 207 -8.90 -10.68 10.68
C LEU A 207 -9.65 -11.57 11.66
N VAL A 208 -10.10 -11.01 12.78
CA VAL A 208 -10.93 -11.74 13.75
C VAL A 208 -12.22 -12.24 13.09
N TYR A 209 -12.85 -11.38 12.29
CA TYR A 209 -14.06 -11.76 11.56
C TYR A 209 -13.81 -12.83 10.49
N ALA A 210 -12.69 -12.74 9.75
CA ALA A 210 -12.28 -13.76 8.78
C ALA A 210 -12.10 -15.13 9.44
N ARG A 211 -11.42 -15.18 10.59
CA ARG A 211 -11.20 -16.42 11.35
C ARG A 211 -12.49 -17.02 11.88
N LYS A 212 -13.40 -16.19 12.42
CA LYS A 212 -14.72 -16.66 12.87
C LYS A 212 -15.50 -17.26 11.70
N LEU A 213 -15.46 -16.63 10.52
CA LEU A 213 -16.14 -17.13 9.34
C LEU A 213 -15.56 -18.49 8.89
N ASP A 214 -14.25 -18.65 8.87
CA ASP A 214 -13.61 -19.94 8.55
C ASP A 214 -14.05 -21.05 9.51
N ALA A 215 -14.02 -20.79 10.83
CA ALA A 215 -14.46 -21.77 11.84
C ALA A 215 -15.93 -22.18 11.68
N LEU A 216 -16.82 -21.23 11.35
CA LEU A 216 -18.23 -21.52 11.09
C LEU A 216 -18.44 -22.38 9.83
N LEU A 217 -17.63 -22.16 8.79
CA LEU A 217 -17.69 -22.95 7.56
C LEU A 217 -17.15 -24.36 7.79
N GLU A 218 -16.07 -24.51 8.55
CA GLU A 218 -15.54 -25.82 8.96
C GLU A 218 -16.58 -26.61 9.75
N GLN A 219 -17.22 -26.01 10.75
CA GLN A 219 -18.27 -26.65 11.54
C GLN A 219 -19.46 -27.11 10.67
N LYS A 220 -19.94 -26.25 9.76
CA LYS A 220 -21.03 -26.62 8.83
C LYS A 220 -20.65 -27.76 7.90
N SER A 221 -19.41 -27.77 7.41
CA SER A 221 -18.91 -28.84 6.53
C SER A 221 -18.81 -30.18 7.26
N ALA A 222 -18.37 -30.18 8.52
CA ALA A 222 -18.31 -31.38 9.36
C ALA A 222 -19.72 -31.94 9.63
N GLN A 223 -20.69 -31.07 9.95
CA GLN A 223 -22.09 -31.48 10.15
C GLN A 223 -22.73 -32.06 8.88
N ALA A 224 -22.46 -31.46 7.72
CA ALA A 224 -22.96 -31.97 6.44
C ALA A 224 -22.33 -33.34 6.07
N GLY A 225 -21.03 -33.51 6.31
CA GLY A 225 -20.32 -34.77 6.06
C GLY A 225 -20.88 -35.93 6.90
N VAL A 226 -21.20 -35.67 8.17
CA VAL A 226 -21.86 -36.65 9.07
C VAL A 226 -23.24 -37.05 8.52
N LEU A 227 -24.04 -36.10 8.04
CA LEU A 227 -25.37 -36.39 7.49
C LEU A 227 -25.35 -37.23 6.20
N THR A 228 -24.29 -37.15 5.40
CA THR A 228 -24.09 -38.00 4.21
C THR A 228 -23.57 -39.40 4.50
N GLN A 229 -23.00 -39.67 5.68
CA GLN A 229 -22.50 -40.99 6.07
C GLN A 229 -23.57 -41.85 6.78
N VAL A 230 -24.71 -41.25 7.12
CA VAL A 230 -25.84 -41.90 7.84
C VAL A 230 -26.98 -42.28 6.86
N LYS A 231 -26.78 -42.12 5.55
CA LYS A 231 -27.70 -42.57 4.49
C LYS A 231 -27.05 -43.66 3.66
#